data_AF-A0AAV5NQV0-F1
#
_entry.id   AF-A0AAV5NQV0-F1
#
_cell.length_a   1.000
_cell.length_b   1.000
_cell.length_c   1.000
_cell.angle_alpha   90.00
_cell.angle_beta   90.00
_cell.angle_gamma   90.00
#
_symmetry.space_group_name_H-M   'P 1'
#
loop_
_entity.id
_entity.type
_entity.pdbx_description
1 polymer ?
#
loop_
_entity_poly.entity_id
_entity_poly.type
_entity_poly.pdbx_seq_one_letter_code
_entity_poly.pdbx_strand_id
1 'polypeptide(L)'
;MGVRNTLKIMTKDEWLKCESAPIMIKYLWTQEPLLSVAKRFEIYPSTEDWMDYLNAEMPLYKFYLSTCRKIWPLLIQEESRKGIELAERFVDGKVKWRCVSDYNWHVEGAAFRFEDPQDQEQIDTWVKDVERNHCEIVDKLSNEDGKVICTQKLLKQAAYFADCAMMYPSIQPKGLLNDEYNKFLCPKLLRQYVSYPLV
;
A
#
# COMPACT_ATOMS: atom_id res chain seq x y z
N MET A 1 -8.82 -13.33 -29.98
CA MET A 1 -7.35 -13.52 -30.06
C MET A 1 -6.76 -12.99 -28.76
N GLY A 2 -6.42 -13.90 -27.85
CA GLY A 2 -5.92 -13.54 -26.52
C GLY A 2 -4.52 -12.97 -26.61
N VAL A 3 -4.36 -11.71 -26.22
CA VAL A 3 -3.04 -11.13 -25.98
C VAL A 3 -2.46 -11.86 -24.78
N ARG A 4 -1.59 -12.84 -25.04
CA ARG A 4 -0.67 -13.35 -24.02
C ARG A 4 0.21 -12.17 -23.65
N ASN A 5 -0.11 -11.55 -22.53
CA ASN A 5 0.70 -10.50 -21.93
C ASN A 5 1.95 -11.20 -21.40
N THR A 6 2.96 -11.36 -22.26
CA THR A 6 4.28 -11.85 -21.85
C THR A 6 4.83 -10.80 -20.90
N LEU A 7 4.66 -11.02 -19.60
CA LEU A 7 5.31 -10.25 -18.55
C LEU A 7 6.82 -10.31 -18.85
N LYS A 8 7.35 -9.19 -19.32
CA LYS A 8 8.75 -9.03 -19.71
C LYS A 8 9.61 -9.43 -18.51
N ILE A 9 10.51 -10.41 -18.69
CA ILE A 9 11.53 -10.74 -17.70
C ILE A 9 12.34 -9.46 -17.46
N MET A 10 12.32 -8.93 -16.24
CA MET A 10 13.11 -7.78 -15.85
C MET A 10 14.53 -8.24 -15.50
N THR A 11 15.54 -7.70 -16.17
CA THR A 11 16.95 -7.94 -15.83
C THR A 11 17.35 -7.19 -14.55
N LYS A 12 18.48 -7.57 -13.93
CA LYS A 12 19.02 -6.86 -12.76
C LYS A 12 19.29 -5.38 -13.05
N ASP A 13 19.80 -5.06 -14.23
CA ASP A 13 20.06 -3.68 -14.64
C ASP A 13 18.77 -2.90 -14.84
N GLU A 14 17.75 -3.50 -15.45
CA GLU A 14 16.42 -2.90 -15.56
C GLU A 14 15.79 -2.69 -14.18
N TRP A 15 15.95 -3.61 -13.23
CA TRP A 15 15.49 -3.47 -11.85
C TRP A 15 16.12 -2.26 -11.14
N LEU A 16 17.43 -2.09 -11.26
CA LEU A 16 18.16 -0.99 -10.63
C LEU A 16 17.79 0.37 -11.23
N LYS A 17 17.50 0.40 -12.53
CA LYS A 17 17.11 1.62 -13.27
C LYS A 17 15.60 1.87 -13.29
N CYS A 18 14.77 0.92 -12.85
CA CYS A 18 13.32 1.05 -12.90
C CYS A 18 12.84 2.20 -12.00
N GLU A 19 12.03 3.09 -12.58
CA GLU A 19 11.43 4.24 -11.90
C GLU A 19 9.95 4.00 -11.51
N SER A 20 9.43 2.80 -11.77
CA SER A 20 8.05 2.43 -11.47
C SER A 20 8.00 1.27 -10.47
N ALA A 21 7.71 1.60 -9.20
CA ALA A 21 7.46 0.58 -8.17
C ALA A 21 6.30 -0.38 -8.54
N PRO A 22 5.18 0.07 -9.15
CA PRO A 22 4.13 -0.84 -9.60
C PRO A 22 4.62 -1.93 -10.57
N ILE A 23 5.46 -1.57 -11.54
CA ILE A 23 6.06 -2.53 -12.48
C ILE A 23 6.97 -3.51 -11.74
N MET A 24 7.78 -3.02 -10.81
CA MET A 24 8.66 -3.85 -10.00
C MET A 24 7.88 -4.85 -9.14
N ILE A 25 6.79 -4.43 -8.49
CA ILE A 25 5.94 -5.30 -7.66
C ILE A 25 5.22 -6.33 -8.53
N LYS A 26 4.68 -5.92 -9.69
CA LYS A 26 4.09 -6.86 -10.67
C LYS A 26 5.11 -7.92 -11.08
N TYR A 27 6.37 -7.52 -11.33
CA TYR A 27 7.45 -8.47 -11.61
C TYR A 27 7.73 -9.40 -10.41
N LEU A 28 7.83 -8.90 -9.18
CA LEU A 28 8.06 -9.72 -7.99
C LEU A 28 7.03 -10.84 -7.83
N TRP A 29 5.76 -10.58 -8.10
CA TRP A 29 4.69 -11.58 -8.06
C TRP A 29 4.78 -12.65 -9.17
N THR A 30 5.71 -12.51 -10.12
CA THR A 30 6.05 -13.55 -11.11
C THR A 30 7.23 -14.42 -10.69
N GLN A 31 7.87 -14.13 -9.55
CA GLN A 31 9.09 -14.78 -9.08
C GLN A 31 8.82 -15.55 -7.77
N GLU A 32 9.57 -16.62 -7.52
CA GLU A 32 9.50 -17.32 -6.24
C GLU A 32 10.08 -16.47 -5.10
N PRO A 33 9.59 -16.60 -3.86
CA PRO A 33 8.47 -17.46 -3.43
C PRO A 33 7.06 -16.86 -3.68
N LEU A 34 6.96 -15.59 -4.10
CA LEU A 34 5.68 -14.88 -4.23
C LEU A 34 4.77 -15.48 -5.31
N LEU A 35 5.33 -16.02 -6.39
CA LEU A 35 4.58 -16.75 -7.41
C LEU A 35 3.81 -17.93 -6.83
N SER A 36 4.44 -18.72 -5.96
CA SER A 36 3.78 -19.84 -5.26
C SER A 36 2.67 -19.34 -4.34
N VAL A 37 2.91 -18.25 -3.60
CA VAL A 37 1.89 -17.63 -2.75
C VAL A 37 0.70 -17.17 -3.58
N ALA A 38 0.91 -16.45 -4.67
CA ALA A 38 -0.17 -15.98 -5.54
C ALA A 38 -1.04 -17.12 -6.08
N LYS A 39 -0.43 -18.23 -6.53
CA LYS A 39 -1.17 -19.41 -7.00
C LYS A 39 -1.99 -20.07 -5.91
N ARG A 40 -1.48 -20.11 -4.67
CA ARG A 40 -2.18 -20.70 -3.51
C ARG A 40 -3.43 -19.91 -3.13
N PHE A 41 -3.37 -18.58 -3.24
CA PHE A 41 -4.45 -17.67 -2.86
C PHE A 41 -5.17 -17.05 -4.09
N GLU A 42 -5.09 -17.69 -5.26
CA GLU A 42 -5.81 -17.26 -6.46
C GLU A 42 -7.33 -17.43 -6.28
N ILE A 43 -7.74 -18.50 -5.57
CA ILE A 43 -9.12 -18.77 -5.14
C ILE A 43 -9.05 -18.94 -3.63
N TYR A 44 -9.83 -18.14 -2.87
CA TYR A 44 -9.83 -18.10 -1.40
C TYR A 44 -9.77 -19.52 -0.81
N PRO A 45 -8.60 -19.97 -0.31
CA PRO A 45 -8.45 -21.36 0.12
C PRO A 45 -9.16 -21.55 1.45
N SER A 46 -9.97 -22.60 1.57
CA SER A 46 -10.76 -22.84 2.79
C SER A 46 -9.96 -23.40 3.97
N THR A 47 -8.74 -23.86 3.74
CA THR A 47 -7.92 -24.59 4.73
C THR A 47 -6.53 -24.02 4.97
N GLU A 48 -6.12 -23.01 4.22
CA GLU A 48 -4.77 -22.44 4.32
C GLU A 48 -4.82 -21.14 5.11
N ASP A 49 -3.96 -21.01 6.12
CA ASP A 49 -3.77 -19.74 6.80
C ASP A 49 -2.73 -18.90 6.03
N TRP A 50 -3.11 -17.69 5.62
CA TRP A 50 -2.18 -16.79 4.94
C TRP A 50 -0.96 -16.45 5.81
N MET A 51 -1.05 -16.57 7.15
CA MET A 51 0.07 -16.32 8.05
C MET A 51 1.25 -17.25 7.78
N ASP A 52 1.01 -18.47 7.29
CA ASP A 52 2.08 -19.43 6.96
C ASP A 52 2.97 -18.93 5.82
N TYR A 53 2.47 -17.99 5.02
CA TYR A 53 3.15 -17.41 3.87
C TYR A 53 3.70 -15.99 4.15
N LEU A 54 3.43 -15.44 5.33
CA LEU A 54 3.82 -14.08 5.71
C LEU A 54 5.32 -13.83 5.53
N ASN A 55 6.18 -14.82 5.77
CA ASN A 55 7.63 -14.66 5.62
C ASN A 55 8.03 -14.27 4.17
N ALA A 56 7.33 -14.81 3.17
CA ALA A 56 7.58 -14.47 1.76
C ALA A 56 7.17 -13.03 1.44
N GLU A 57 6.07 -12.56 2.05
CA GLU A 57 5.49 -11.23 1.79
C GLU A 57 6.05 -10.14 2.73
N MET A 58 6.74 -10.51 3.81
CA MET A 58 7.25 -9.59 4.84
C MET A 58 8.07 -8.42 4.27
N PRO A 59 8.95 -8.61 3.26
CA PRO A 59 9.63 -7.49 2.61
C PRO A 59 8.68 -6.47 1.97
N LEU A 60 7.63 -6.94 1.28
CA LEU A 60 6.61 -6.08 0.68
C LEU A 60 5.75 -5.42 1.74
N TYR A 61 5.40 -6.13 2.81
CA TYR A 61 4.65 -5.56 3.92
C TYR A 61 5.41 -4.39 4.58
N LYS A 62 6.69 -4.59 4.91
CA LYS A 62 7.57 -3.52 5.41
C LYS A 62 7.67 -2.34 4.46
N PHE A 63 7.74 -2.60 3.15
CA PHE A 63 7.74 -1.56 2.13
C PHE A 63 6.45 -0.73 2.14
N TYR A 64 5.27 -1.36 2.22
CA TYR A 64 3.99 -0.63 2.27
C TYR A 64 3.88 0.24 3.53
N LEU A 65 4.22 -0.31 4.71
CA LEU A 65 4.22 0.47 5.96
C LEU A 65 5.19 1.67 5.90
N SER A 66 6.37 1.46 5.33
CA SER A 66 7.37 2.53 5.15
C SER A 66 6.93 3.55 4.10
N THR A 67 6.11 3.14 3.13
CA THR A 67 5.46 4.05 2.19
C THR A 67 4.43 4.92 2.90
N CYS A 68 3.64 4.36 3.83
CA CYS A 68 2.75 5.15 4.68
C CYS A 68 3.50 6.19 5.53
N ARG A 69 4.68 5.84 6.06
CA ARG A 69 5.55 6.81 6.76
C ARG A 69 6.03 7.96 5.87
N LYS A 70 6.22 7.73 4.56
CA LYS A 70 6.56 8.81 3.62
C LYS A 70 5.40 9.76 3.34
N ILE A 71 4.17 9.28 3.41
CA ILE A 71 2.96 10.08 3.20
C ILE A 71 2.28 10.44 4.52
N TRP A 72 2.98 10.34 5.66
CA TRP A 72 2.46 10.65 6.99
C TRP A 72 1.72 12.00 7.10
N PRO A 73 2.15 13.07 6.41
CA PRO A 73 1.41 14.33 6.37
C PRO A 73 -0.01 14.23 5.79
N LEU A 74 -0.26 13.25 4.91
CA LEU A 74 -1.57 13.00 4.31
C LEU A 74 -2.45 12.07 5.17
N LEU A 75 -1.86 11.36 6.14
CA LEU A 75 -2.59 10.53 7.11
C LEU A 75 -3.06 11.41 8.26
N ILE A 76 -4.02 12.28 7.98
CA ILE A 76 -4.51 13.32 8.91
C ILE A 76 -5.28 12.77 10.11
N GLN A 77 -5.93 11.62 9.96
CA GLN A 77 -6.74 10.99 11.00
C GLN A 77 -5.86 10.09 11.88
N GLU A 78 -6.06 10.18 13.19
CA GLU A 78 -5.21 9.49 14.17
C GLU A 78 -5.33 7.97 14.05
N GLU A 79 -6.51 7.49 13.69
CA GLU A 79 -6.82 6.08 13.48
C GLU A 79 -5.93 5.49 12.39
N SER A 80 -5.80 6.14 11.23
CA SER A 80 -4.90 5.70 10.16
C SER A 80 -3.45 5.58 10.65
N ARG A 81 -2.98 6.56 11.41
CA ARG A 81 -1.62 6.55 11.98
C ARG A 81 -1.41 5.41 12.98
N LYS A 82 -2.35 5.24 13.91
CA LYS A 82 -2.34 4.15 14.90
C LYS A 82 -2.36 2.77 14.24
N GLY A 83 -3.11 2.62 13.15
CA GLY A 83 -3.12 1.39 12.35
C GLY A 83 -1.75 1.01 11.83
N ILE A 84 -1.04 1.97 11.23
CA ILE A 84 0.33 1.76 10.72
C ILE A 84 1.30 1.45 11.87
N GLU A 85 1.24 2.19 12.98
CA GLU A 85 2.08 1.93 14.15
C GLU A 85 1.83 0.54 14.75
N LEU A 86 0.58 0.09 14.77
CA LEU A 86 0.22 -1.23 15.26
C LEU A 86 0.72 -2.34 14.34
N ALA A 87 0.61 -2.14 13.03
CA ALA A 87 1.19 -3.03 12.02
C ALA A 87 2.73 -3.10 12.10
N GLU A 88 3.41 -1.97 12.29
CA GLU A 88 4.86 -1.95 12.53
C GLU A 88 5.25 -2.71 13.80
N ARG A 89 4.48 -2.56 14.89
CA ARG A 89 4.69 -3.35 16.11
C ARG A 89 4.46 -4.84 15.87
N PHE A 90 3.54 -5.23 15.00
CA PHE A 90 3.34 -6.62 14.62
C PHE A 90 4.54 -7.16 13.83
N VAL A 91 5.04 -6.39 12.86
CA VAL A 91 6.26 -6.70 12.10
C VAL A 91 7.47 -6.89 13.02
N ASP A 92 7.56 -6.10 14.10
CA ASP A 92 8.59 -6.22 15.13
C ASP A 92 8.36 -7.38 16.12
N GLY A 93 7.28 -8.15 15.98
CA GLY A 93 6.90 -9.23 16.90
C GLY A 93 6.42 -8.76 18.29
N LYS A 94 6.12 -7.47 18.46
CA LYS A 94 5.72 -6.84 19.73
C LYS A 94 4.22 -6.97 20.02
N VAL A 95 3.40 -7.23 19.01
CA VAL A 95 1.96 -7.50 19.14
C VAL A 95 1.56 -8.66 18.24
N LYS A 96 0.42 -9.30 18.53
CA LYS A 96 -0.14 -10.36 17.67
C LYS A 96 -0.95 -9.75 16.53
N TRP A 97 -1.06 -10.47 15.41
CA TRP A 97 -1.89 -10.05 14.27
C TRP A 97 -3.32 -9.71 14.67
N ARG A 98 -3.92 -10.48 15.59
CA ARG A 98 -5.27 -10.21 16.08
C ARG A 98 -5.45 -8.77 16.56
N CYS A 99 -4.45 -8.17 17.20
CA CYS A 99 -4.51 -6.76 17.60
C CYS A 99 -4.62 -5.83 16.39
N VAL A 100 -3.86 -6.11 15.32
CA VAL A 100 -3.94 -5.36 14.04
C VAL A 100 -5.33 -5.55 13.43
N SER A 101 -5.77 -6.80 13.26
CA SER A 101 -7.06 -7.12 12.65
C SER A 101 -8.25 -6.53 13.41
N ASP A 102 -8.25 -6.58 14.75
CA ASP A 102 -9.33 -6.03 15.58
C ASP A 102 -9.40 -4.50 15.47
N TYR A 103 -8.29 -3.83 15.14
CA TYR A 103 -8.23 -2.38 14.96
C TYR A 103 -8.61 -1.92 13.54
N ASN A 104 -8.70 -2.84 12.57
CA ASN A 104 -8.91 -2.52 11.16
C ASN A 104 -10.15 -1.63 10.92
N TRP A 105 -11.27 -1.93 11.61
CA TRP A 105 -12.50 -1.14 11.50
C TRP A 105 -12.30 0.36 11.77
N HIS A 106 -11.39 0.74 12.67
CA HIS A 106 -11.10 2.16 12.93
C HIS A 106 -10.37 2.82 11.76
N VAL A 107 -9.49 2.08 11.08
CA VAL A 107 -8.67 2.57 9.98
C VAL A 107 -9.49 2.66 8.70
N GLU A 108 -10.29 1.64 8.42
CA GLU A 108 -11.30 1.66 7.35
C GLU A 108 -12.30 2.80 7.59
N GLY A 109 -12.80 2.94 8.82
CA GLY A 109 -13.69 4.03 9.22
C GLY A 109 -13.10 5.40 8.93
N ALA A 110 -11.81 5.62 9.23
CA ALA A 110 -11.14 6.88 8.89
C ALA A 110 -11.11 7.15 7.38
N ALA A 111 -10.89 6.13 6.55
CA ALA A 111 -10.96 6.30 5.10
C ALA A 111 -12.40 6.61 4.63
N PHE A 112 -13.39 5.93 5.20
CA PHE A 112 -14.81 6.09 4.88
C PHE A 112 -15.35 7.48 5.24
N ARG A 113 -14.84 8.12 6.30
CA ARG A 113 -15.26 9.48 6.70
C ARG A 113 -15.14 10.52 5.59
N PHE A 114 -14.23 10.36 4.63
CA PHE A 114 -14.12 11.25 3.48
C PHE A 114 -15.29 11.16 2.49
N GLU A 115 -16.17 10.17 2.64
CA GLU A 115 -17.38 9.98 1.86
C GLU A 115 -18.65 10.44 2.58
N ASP A 116 -18.57 10.74 3.89
CA ASP A 116 -19.74 11.14 4.68
C ASP A 116 -20.02 12.65 4.54
N PRO A 117 -21.18 13.06 3.98
CA PRO A 117 -21.54 14.48 3.88
C PRO A 117 -21.62 15.20 5.23
N GLN A 118 -21.85 14.48 6.33
CA GLN A 118 -21.90 15.06 7.67
C GLN A 118 -20.53 15.52 8.17
N ASP A 119 -19.45 14.94 7.65
CA ASP A 119 -18.08 15.27 8.01
C ASP A 119 -17.47 16.40 7.16
N GLN A 120 -18.21 16.97 6.20
CA GLN A 120 -17.65 17.89 5.19
C GLN A 120 -16.94 19.12 5.79
N GLU A 121 -17.46 19.72 6.86
CA GLU A 121 -16.80 20.87 7.52
C GLU A 121 -15.43 20.49 8.11
N GLN A 122 -15.34 19.29 8.69
CA GLN A 122 -14.10 18.75 9.22
C GLN A 122 -13.12 18.38 8.10
N ILE A 123 -13.63 17.82 7.01
CA ILE A 123 -12.85 17.50 5.80
C ILE A 123 -12.26 18.78 5.20
N ASP A 124 -13.04 19.84 5.06
CA ASP A 124 -12.59 21.13 4.53
C ASP A 124 -11.47 21.73 5.40
N THR A 125 -11.58 21.57 6.72
CA THR A 125 -10.54 22.00 7.66
C THR A 125 -9.25 21.24 7.44
N TRP A 126 -9.31 19.92 7.29
CA TRP A 126 -8.14 19.09 7.02
C TRP A 126 -7.50 19.39 5.66
N VAL A 127 -8.32 19.60 4.62
CA VAL A 127 -7.86 19.98 3.28
C VAL A 127 -7.05 21.27 3.37
N LYS A 128 -7.61 22.32 3.98
CA LYS A 128 -6.93 23.61 4.13
C LYS A 128 -5.64 23.50 4.93
N ASP A 129 -5.63 22.70 5.99
CA ASP A 129 -4.45 22.50 6.83
C ASP A 129 -3.31 21.82 6.04
N VAL A 130 -3.63 20.75 5.30
CA VAL A 130 -2.65 20.03 4.48
C VAL A 130 -2.16 20.88 3.31
N GLU A 131 -3.04 21.60 2.62
CA GLU A 131 -2.64 22.52 1.54
C GLU A 131 -1.72 23.63 2.05
N ARG A 132 -1.94 24.10 3.28
CA ARG A 132 -1.12 25.16 3.88
C ARG A 132 0.23 24.65 4.35
N ASN A 133 0.27 23.51 5.05
CA ASN A 133 1.46 23.05 5.75
C ASN A 133 2.29 22.04 4.92
N HIS A 134 1.68 21.45 3.90
CA HIS A 134 2.22 20.31 3.15
C HIS A 134 1.96 20.44 1.64
N CYS A 135 1.93 21.68 1.11
CA CYS A 135 1.69 21.93 -0.32
C CYS A 135 2.60 21.14 -1.25
N GLU A 136 3.90 21.02 -0.94
CA GLU A 136 4.87 20.32 -1.81
C GLU A 136 4.49 18.85 -2.07
N ILE A 137 4.00 18.14 -1.05
CA ILE A 137 3.58 16.75 -1.20
C ILE A 137 2.22 16.64 -1.89
N VAL A 138 1.32 17.60 -1.66
CA VAL A 138 0.05 17.70 -2.37
C VAL A 138 0.30 17.93 -3.87
N ASP A 139 1.06 18.96 -4.23
CA ASP A 139 1.36 19.30 -5.63
C ASP A 139 2.02 18.15 -6.36
N LYS A 140 2.92 17.43 -5.68
CA LYS A 140 3.60 16.27 -6.25
C LYS A 140 2.68 15.08 -6.49
N LEU A 141 1.75 14.80 -5.58
CA LEU A 141 0.93 13.57 -5.61
C LEU A 141 -0.46 13.78 -6.23
N SER A 142 -0.94 15.01 -6.32
CA SER A 142 -2.19 15.35 -6.98
C SER A 142 -2.10 15.30 -8.51
N ASN A 143 -0.89 15.31 -9.06
CA ASN A 143 -0.62 15.25 -10.50
C ASN A 143 -0.21 13.84 -10.92
N GLU A 144 -1.18 12.99 -11.27
CA GLU A 144 -0.94 11.61 -11.74
C GLU A 144 -1.43 11.45 -13.18
N ASP A 145 -0.56 11.00 -14.09
CA ASP A 145 -0.90 10.65 -15.48
C ASP A 145 -1.73 11.73 -16.24
N GLY A 146 -1.46 13.01 -15.95
CA GLY A 146 -2.15 14.14 -16.56
C GLY A 146 -3.55 14.43 -15.99
N LYS A 147 -3.97 13.72 -14.94
CA LYS A 147 -5.22 13.98 -14.21
C LYS A 147 -4.90 14.60 -12.85
N VAL A 148 -5.32 15.84 -12.67
CA VAL A 148 -5.25 16.53 -11.38
C VAL A 148 -6.41 16.07 -10.51
N ILE A 149 -6.11 15.58 -9.30
CA ILE A 149 -7.12 15.30 -8.28
C ILE A 149 -7.12 16.39 -7.21
N CYS A 150 -8.27 16.62 -6.57
CA CYS A 150 -8.35 17.54 -5.44
C CYS A 150 -7.73 16.91 -4.17
N THR A 151 -7.33 17.77 -3.23
CA THR A 151 -6.72 17.36 -1.95
C THR A 151 -7.61 16.42 -1.14
N GLN A 152 -8.93 16.64 -1.08
CA GLN A 152 -9.85 15.72 -0.40
C GLN A 152 -9.73 14.29 -0.96
N LYS A 153 -9.69 14.15 -2.28
CA LYS A 153 -9.53 12.85 -2.94
C LYS A 153 -8.15 12.25 -2.65
N LEU A 154 -7.10 13.06 -2.62
CA LEU A 154 -5.75 12.61 -2.27
C LEU A 154 -5.68 12.08 -0.83
N LEU A 155 -6.27 12.80 0.13
CA LEU A 155 -6.34 12.40 1.54
C LEU A 155 -7.14 11.11 1.73
N LYS A 156 -8.26 10.98 1.03
CA LYS A 156 -9.05 9.74 0.99
C LYS A 156 -8.22 8.56 0.47
N GLN A 157 -7.53 8.74 -0.66
CA GLN A 157 -6.67 7.69 -1.23
C GLN A 157 -5.51 7.33 -0.29
N ALA A 158 -4.93 8.30 0.42
CA ALA A 158 -3.91 8.04 1.42
C ALA A 158 -4.44 7.22 2.60
N ALA A 159 -5.66 7.51 3.07
CA ALA A 159 -6.31 6.78 4.16
C ALA A 159 -6.64 5.33 3.77
N TYR A 160 -7.24 5.10 2.59
CA TYR A 160 -7.46 3.74 2.09
C TYR A 160 -6.16 2.99 1.78
N PHE A 161 -5.12 3.68 1.32
CA PHE A 161 -3.81 3.07 1.16
C PHE A 161 -3.23 2.64 2.52
N ALA A 162 -3.40 3.43 3.58
CA ALA A 162 -2.97 3.05 4.93
C ALA A 162 -3.72 1.82 5.47
N ASP A 163 -5.04 1.74 5.22
CA ASP A 163 -5.84 0.55 5.51
C ASP A 163 -5.32 -0.69 4.78
N CYS A 164 -5.18 -0.59 3.46
CA CYS A 164 -4.64 -1.68 2.64
C CYS A 164 -3.21 -2.07 3.05
N ALA A 165 -2.36 -1.08 3.38
CA ALA A 165 -1.00 -1.33 3.83
C ALA A 165 -0.98 -2.05 5.17
N MET A 166 -1.81 -1.63 6.13
CA MET A 166 -1.94 -2.27 7.44
C MET A 166 -2.39 -3.73 7.32
N MET A 167 -3.38 -3.99 6.48
CA MET A 167 -3.97 -5.31 6.28
C MET A 167 -3.31 -6.16 5.19
N TYR A 168 -2.27 -5.64 4.53
CA TYR A 168 -1.68 -6.25 3.35
C TYR A 168 -1.48 -7.78 3.42
N PRO A 169 -0.95 -8.34 4.52
CA PRO A 169 -0.76 -9.78 4.63
C PRO A 169 -2.04 -10.62 4.52
N SER A 170 -3.22 -10.09 4.86
CA SER A 170 -4.50 -10.80 4.75
C SER A 170 -5.28 -10.48 3.48
N ILE A 171 -4.84 -9.51 2.67
CA ILE A 171 -5.55 -9.11 1.45
C ILE A 171 -5.50 -10.23 0.41
N GLN A 172 -6.65 -10.46 -0.22
CA GLN A 172 -6.83 -11.43 -1.30
C GLN A 172 -7.64 -10.82 -2.46
N PRO A 173 -7.38 -11.20 -3.72
CA PRO A 173 -6.28 -12.04 -4.16
C PRO A 173 -4.91 -11.37 -3.92
N LYS A 174 -3.87 -12.19 -3.83
CA LYS A 174 -2.49 -11.72 -3.61
C LYS A 174 -1.96 -10.99 -4.85
N GLY A 175 -1.26 -9.87 -4.65
CA GLY A 175 -0.76 -9.08 -5.79
C GLY A 175 -0.36 -7.65 -5.48
N LEU A 176 -0.35 -6.83 -6.53
CA LEU A 176 -0.28 -5.38 -6.42
C LEU A 176 -1.62 -4.86 -5.89
N LEU A 177 -1.58 -3.85 -5.02
CA LEU A 177 -2.77 -3.12 -4.56
C LEU A 177 -3.42 -2.33 -5.73
N ASN A 178 -4.57 -1.69 -5.46
CA ASN A 178 -5.28 -0.89 -6.46
C ASN A 178 -4.36 0.15 -7.12
N ASP A 179 -4.46 0.28 -8.44
CA ASP A 179 -3.62 1.17 -9.25
C ASP A 179 -3.73 2.64 -8.80
N GLU A 180 -4.84 3.05 -8.15
CA GLU A 180 -4.99 4.40 -7.62
C GLU A 180 -4.00 4.77 -6.50
N TYR A 181 -3.31 3.78 -5.93
CA TYR A 181 -2.29 3.99 -4.89
C TYR A 181 -0.87 4.06 -5.46
N ASN A 182 -0.70 3.84 -6.77
CA ASN A 182 0.61 3.77 -7.42
C ASN A 182 1.43 5.05 -7.21
N LYS A 183 0.81 6.23 -7.16
CA LYS A 183 1.45 7.52 -6.83
C LYS A 183 2.23 7.54 -5.51
N PHE A 184 1.83 6.75 -4.52
CA PHE A 184 2.50 6.71 -3.22
C PHE A 184 3.79 5.87 -3.28
N LEU A 185 3.85 4.93 -4.21
CA LEU A 185 4.91 3.92 -4.27
C LEU A 185 6.21 4.51 -4.80
N CYS A 186 7.31 4.26 -4.07
CA CYS A 186 8.62 4.77 -4.42
C CYS A 186 9.58 3.63 -4.77
N PRO A 187 10.10 3.55 -6.00
CA PRO A 187 10.98 2.46 -6.42
C PRO A 187 12.29 2.44 -5.63
N LYS A 188 12.83 3.62 -5.27
CA LYS A 188 14.02 3.73 -4.41
C LYS A 188 13.77 3.16 -3.02
N LEU A 189 12.57 3.36 -2.46
CA LEU A 189 12.18 2.80 -1.17
C LEU A 189 11.99 1.28 -1.27
N LEU A 190 11.32 0.80 -2.32
CA LEU A 190 11.11 -0.64 -2.54
C LEU A 190 12.43 -1.43 -2.54
N ARG A 191 13.45 -0.90 -3.20
CA ARG A 191 14.80 -1.50 -3.25
C ARG A 191 15.51 -1.58 -1.90
N GLN A 192 15.04 -0.86 -0.87
CA GLN A 192 15.60 -0.99 0.49
C GLN A 192 15.10 -2.24 1.20
N TYR A 193 13.94 -2.77 0.80
CA TYR A 193 13.32 -3.95 1.42
C TYR A 193 13.43 -5.18 0.56
N VAL A 194 13.40 -5.02 -0.77
CA VAL A 194 13.38 -6.12 -1.73
C VAL A 194 14.61 -6.06 -2.62
N SER A 195 15.38 -7.15 -2.63
CA SER A 195 16.48 -7.36 -3.57
C SER A 195 15.96 -7.87 -4.91
N TYR A 196 16.77 -7.70 -5.96
CA TYR A 196 16.48 -8.37 -7.24
C TYR A 196 16.38 -9.89 -7.00
N PRO A 197 15.27 -10.55 -7.39
CA PRO A 197 15.13 -12.00 -7.25
C PRO A 197 16.18 -12.68 -8.14
N LEU A 198 17.17 -13.30 -7.49
CA LEU A 198 18.13 -14.17 -8.15
C LEU A 198 17.39 -15.48 -8.40
N VAL A 199 17.00 -15.71 -9.65
CA VAL A 199 16.50 -17.02 -10.09
C VAL A 199 17.59 -18.07 -9.87
#